data_AF-A0A972UFX2-F1
#
_entry.id   AF-A0A972UFX2-F1
#
_cell.length_a   1.000
_cell.length_b   1.000
_cell.length_c   1.000
_cell.angle_alpha   90.00
_cell.angle_beta   90.00
_cell.angle_gamma   90.00
#
_symmetry.space_group_name_H-M   'P 1'
#
loop_
_entity.id
_entity.type
_entity.pdbx_description
1 polymer ?
#
loop_
_entity_poly.entity_id
_entity_poly.type
_entity_poly.pdbx_seq_one_letter_code
_entity_poly.pdbx_strand_id
1 'polypeptide(L)' 'MDTDDLEPSVKKPAVKNLEEMSIEALQDYIAEMEGEISRVREAIAAKKEALSGAEGVFKT' A
#
# COMPACT_ATOMS: atom_id res chain seq x y z
N MET A 1 -10.10 34.57 -9.90
CA MET A 1 -9.64 33.95 -8.65
C MET A 1 -9.47 32.48 -8.96
N ASP A 2 -8.24 32.09 -9.33
CA ASP A 2 -7.86 30.70 -9.58
C ASP A 2 -7.77 29.98 -8.25
N THR A 3 -8.72 29.09 -7.98
CA THR A 3 -8.80 28.29 -6.77
C THR A 3 -8.19 26.89 -6.94
N ASP A 4 -7.35 26.70 -7.96
CA ASP A 4 -6.92 25.36 -8.40
C ASP A 4 -5.61 24.87 -7.75
N ASP A 5 -4.88 25.69 -6.99
CA ASP A 5 -3.52 25.33 -6.55
C ASP A 5 -3.42 25.08 -5.04
N LEU A 6 -4.22 24.14 -4.52
CA LEU A 6 -4.04 23.60 -3.16
C LEU A 6 -4.19 22.08 -3.13
N GLU A 7 -3.64 21.37 -4.13
CA GLU A 7 -3.41 19.94 -3.96
C GLU A 7 -2.33 19.75 -2.89
N PRO A 8 -2.61 19.11 -1.74
CA PRO A 8 -1.58 18.80 -0.77
C PRO A 8 -0.60 17.85 -1.44
N SER A 9 0.61 18.34 -1.74
CA SER A 9 1.70 17.49 -2.20
C SER A 9 1.95 16.44 -1.12
N VAL A 10 1.41 15.23 -1.33
CA VAL A 10 1.64 14.09 -0.44
C VAL A 10 3.10 13.71 -0.64
N LYS A 11 3.97 14.30 0.18
CA LYS A 11 5.39 13.98 0.18
C LYS A 11 5.49 12.47 0.39
N LYS A 12 6.08 11.78 -0.59
CA LYS A 12 6.36 10.35 -0.46
C LYS A 12 7.17 10.16 0.82
N PRO A 13 6.84 9.17 1.67
CA PRO A 13 7.63 8.89 2.85
C PRO A 13 9.08 8.70 2.43
N ALA A 14 9.99 9.37 3.13
CA ALA A 14 11.41 9.29 2.84
C ALA A 14 11.87 7.84 2.91
N VAL A 15 12.68 7.42 1.93
CA VAL A 15 13.30 6.09 1.95
C VAL A 15 14.21 6.02 3.18
N LYS A 16 13.98 5.04 4.05
CA LYS A 16 14.82 4.84 5.25
C LYS A 16 16.26 4.60 4.81
N ASN A 17 17.23 5.25 5.49
CA ASN A 17 18.65 4.99 5.25
C ASN A 17 19.03 3.65 5.89
N LEU A 18 19.17 2.60 5.07
CA LEU A 18 19.46 1.26 5.54
C LEU A 18 20.92 1.09 6.01
N GLU A 19 21.85 1.95 5.56
CA GLU A 19 23.27 1.84 5.89
C GLU A 19 23.56 2.20 7.36
N GLU A 20 22.71 3.01 7.98
CA GLU A 20 22.83 3.44 9.38
C GLU A 20 22.11 2.49 10.36
N MET A 21 21.34 1.53 9.84
CA MET A 21 20.56 0.61 10.66
C MET A 21 21.41 -0.59 11.13
N SER A 22 21.18 -1.04 12.37
CA SER A 22 21.75 -2.30 12.86
C SER A 22 21.10 -3.51 12.18
N ILE A 23 21.75 -4.68 12.25
CA ILE A 23 21.20 -5.93 11.70
C ILE A 23 19.83 -6.26 12.33
N GLU A 24 19.69 -6.09 13.65
CA GLU A 24 18.41 -6.28 14.35
C GLU A 24 17.33 -5.32 13.82
N ALA A 25 17.66 -4.03 13.65
CA ALA A 25 16.73 -3.05 13.12
C ALA A 25 16.31 -3.35 11.66
N LEU A 26 17.21 -3.92 10.86
CA LEU A 26 16.91 -4.37 9.50
C LEU A 26 15.98 -5.59 9.52
N GLN A 27 16.17 -6.53 10.44
CA GLN A 27 15.27 -7.69 10.61
C GLN A 27 13.86 -7.25 11.03
N ASP A 28 13.76 -6.34 11.99
CA ASP A 28 12.47 -5.76 12.40
C ASP A 28 11.79 -5.02 11.25
N TYR A 29 12.56 -4.26 10.48
CA TYR A 29 12.03 -3.55 9.32
C TYR A 29 11.52 -4.51 8.22
N ILE A 30 12.21 -5.62 7.99
CA ILE A 30 11.72 -6.67 7.09
C ILE A 30 10.38 -7.22 7.61
N ALA A 31 10.28 -7.55 8.89
CA ALA A 31 9.03 -8.08 9.46
C ALA A 31 7.85 -7.10 9.31
N GLU A 32 8.09 -5.80 9.51
CA GLU A 32 7.11 -4.74 9.26
C GLU A 32 6.64 -4.73 7.80
N MET A 33 7.59 -4.77 6.86
CA MET A 33 7.29 -4.75 5.43
C MET A 33 6.56 -6.01 4.96
N GLU A 34 6.92 -7.19 5.46
CA GLU A 34 6.23 -8.44 5.15
C GLU A 34 4.79 -8.46 5.67
N GLY A 35 4.55 -7.87 6.85
CA GLY A 35 3.21 -7.67 7.40
C GLY A 35 2.36 -6.79 6.50
N GLU A 36 2.90 -5.66 6.04
CA GLU A 36 2.16 -4.76 5.14
C GLU A 36 1.93 -5.41 3.77
N ILE A 37 2.90 -6.15 3.23
CA ILE A 37 2.72 -6.94 2.00
C ILE A 37 1.57 -7.93 2.16
N SER A 38 1.44 -8.60 3.31
CA SER A 38 0.33 -9.52 3.58
C SER A 38 -1.01 -8.79 3.60
N ARG A 39 -1.12 -7.68 4.33
CA ARG A 39 -2.34 -6.85 4.34
C ARG A 39 -2.74 -6.41 2.93
N VAL A 40 -1.79 -5.95 2.12
CA VAL A 40 -2.06 -5.49 0.75
C VAL A 40 -2.53 -6.67 -0.12
N ARG A 41 -1.93 -7.85 0.02
CA ARG A 41 -2.36 -9.06 -0.70
C ARG A 41 -3.80 -9.45 -0.34
N GLU A 42 -4.17 -9.40 0.93
CA GLU A 42 -5.55 -9.65 1.38
C GLU A 42 -6.54 -8.63 0.78
N ALA A 43 -6.19 -7.34 0.80
CA ALA A 43 -7.01 -6.29 0.19
C ALA A 43 -7.18 -6.50 -1.33
N ILE A 44 -6.13 -6.94 -2.03
CA ILE A 44 -6.20 -7.28 -3.45
C ILE A 44 -7.12 -8.50 -3.66
N ALA A 45 -7.01 -9.54 -2.84
CA ALA A 45 -7.86 -10.71 -2.94
C ALA A 45 -9.34 -10.33 -2.79
N ALA A 46 -9.68 -9.57 -1.75
CA ALA A 46 -11.04 -9.07 -1.53
C ALA A 46 -11.56 -8.21 -2.70
N LYS A 47 -10.72 -7.34 -3.27
CA LYS A 47 -11.09 -6.54 -4.46
C LYS A 47 -11.33 -7.40 -5.69
N LYS A 48 -10.55 -8.46 -5.89
CA LYS A 48 -10.75 -9.40 -7.00
C LYS A 48 -12.05 -10.18 -6.85
N GLU A 49 -12.36 -10.66 -5.65
CA GLU A 49 -13.63 -11.33 -5.37
C GLU A 49 -14.83 -10.41 -5.62
N ALA A 50 -14.75 -9.15 -5.18
CA ALA A 50 -15.80 -8.16 -5.46
C ALA A 50 -15.97 -7.90 -6.97
N LEU A 51 -14.86 -7.83 -7.72
CA LEU A 51 -14.89 -7.66 -9.17
C LEU A 51 -15.54 -8.86 -9.87
N SER A 52 -15.13 -10.08 -9.54
CA SER A 52 -15.70 -11.30 -10.12
C SER A 52 -17.17 -11.50 -9.74
N GLY A 53 -17.54 -11.13 -8.51
CA GLY A 53 -18.94 -11.11 -8.07
C GLY A 53 -19.78 -10.13 -8.88
N ALA A 54 -19.26 -8.94 -9.16
CA ALA A 54 -19.93 -7.96 -10.02
C ALA A 54 -20.07 -8.45 -11.46
N GLU A 55 -19.02 -9.04 -12.05
CA GLU A 55 -19.10 -9.61 -13.41
C GLU A 55 -20.14 -10.74 -13.55
N GLY A 56 -20.39 -11.49 -12.47
CA GLY A 56 -21.44 -12.50 -12.42
C GLY A 56 -22.85 -11.91 -12.41
N VAL A 57 -23.05 -10.77 -11.75
CA VAL A 57 -24.34 -10.06 -11.67
C VAL A 57 -24.72 -9.39 -12.99
N PHE A 58 -23.75 -8.92 -13.77
CA PHE A 58 -24.00 -8.29 -15.08
C PHE A 58 -24.17 -9.30 -16.25
N LYS A 59 -23.96 -10.60 -16.02
CA LYS A 59 -24.10 -11.66 -17.03
C LYS A 59 -25.42 -12.44 -16.98
N THR A 60 -26.34 -12.08 -16.07
CA THR A 60 -27.71 -12.63 -16.02
C THR A 60 -28.68 -11.77 -16.81
#